data_AF-A0A6L2LVW8-F1
#
_entry.id   AF-A0A6L2LVW8-F1
#
_cell.length_a   1.000
_cell.length_b   1.000
_cell.length_c   1.000
_cell.angle_alpha   90.00
_cell.angle_beta   90.00
_cell.angle_gamma   90.00
#
_symmetry.space_group_name_H-M   'P 1'
#
loop_
_entity.id
_entity.type
_entity.pdbx_description
1 polymer ?
#
loop_
_entity_poly.entity_id
_entity_poly.type
_entity_poly.pdbx_seq_one_letter_code
_entity_poly.pdbx_strand_id
1 'polypeptide(L)'
;MHEATKAPKISFFDYIVVGGGTAGIPLATTLSAKYSVLLLERGGSPYGNANITNLSNFGNNFADTSPDSPSQIFTSSEGVINTRARVLGGGTCINAGFYSRGEAQFNKEARLMDENLVQESYKWTERVMVFEPVVQEWPSAVRAALLEAGVTPDNGITQDTTIVLADKA
;
A
#
# COMPACT_ATOMS: atom_id res chain seq x y z
N MET A 1 -4.10 -15.81 9.40
CA MET A 1 -5.36 -15.05 9.43
C MET A 1 -6.45 -15.97 9.94
N HIS A 2 -7.31 -15.50 10.83
CA HIS A 2 -8.44 -16.27 11.37
C HIS A 2 -9.70 -15.41 11.30
N GLU A 3 -10.83 -16.04 11.01
CA GLU A 3 -12.13 -15.38 11.09
C GLU A 3 -12.38 -14.85 12.50
N ALA A 4 -12.81 -13.59 12.60
CA ALA A 4 -13.08 -12.95 13.89
C ALA A 4 -14.17 -13.68 14.69
N THR A 5 -15.09 -14.39 14.01
CA THR A 5 -16.12 -15.23 14.62
C THR A 5 -15.56 -16.42 15.40
N LYS A 6 -14.31 -16.82 15.14
CA LYS A 6 -13.60 -17.89 15.85
C LYS A 6 -12.74 -17.36 17.00
N ALA A 7 -12.60 -16.05 17.15
CA ALA A 7 -11.81 -15.46 18.23
C ALA A 7 -12.50 -15.65 19.59
N PRO A 8 -11.75 -15.84 20.68
CA PRO A 8 -12.33 -15.84 22.02
C PRO A 8 -13.02 -14.50 22.31
N LYS A 9 -14.11 -14.52 23.10
CA LYS A 9 -14.81 -13.29 23.51
C LYS A 9 -13.92 -12.32 24.32
N ILE A 10 -12.94 -12.87 25.04
CA ILE A 10 -12.00 -12.12 25.87
C ILE A 10 -10.60 -12.65 25.56
N SER A 11 -9.67 -11.76 25.27
CA SER A 11 -8.25 -12.06 25.05
C SER A 11 -7.43 -10.84 25.45
N PHE A 12 -6.17 -11.05 25.82
CA PHE A 12 -5.26 -10.01 26.26
C PHE A 12 -4.05 -9.98 25.33
N PHE A 13 -3.66 -8.78 24.93
CA PHE A 13 -2.51 -8.51 24.07
C PHE A 13 -1.83 -7.25 24.59
N ASP A 14 -0.53 -7.15 24.39
CA ASP A 14 0.23 -5.93 24.72
C ASP A 14 -0.19 -4.77 23.80
N TYR A 15 -0.46 -5.07 22.52
CA TYR A 15 -0.92 -4.10 21.54
C TYR A 15 -2.11 -4.63 20.72
N ILE A 16 -3.04 -3.72 20.42
CA ILE A 16 -4.11 -3.95 19.45
C ILE A 16 -3.96 -2.94 18.32
N VAL A 17 -3.75 -3.44 17.10
CA VAL A 17 -3.69 -2.63 15.88
C VAL A 17 -5.02 -2.77 15.16
N VAL A 18 -5.73 -1.65 14.98
CA VAL A 18 -7.02 -1.60 14.29
C VAL A 18 -6.79 -1.10 12.86
N GLY A 19 -6.99 -1.99 11.90
CA GLY A 19 -6.74 -1.79 10.47
C GLY A 19 -5.50 -2.54 10.00
N GLY A 20 -5.70 -3.62 9.24
CA GLY A 20 -4.64 -4.40 8.61
C GLY A 20 -4.21 -3.84 7.27
N GLY A 21 -4.01 -2.53 7.17
CA GLY A 21 -3.66 -1.83 5.93
C GLY A 21 -2.17 -1.51 5.78
N THR A 22 -1.88 -0.59 4.86
CA THR A 22 -0.54 -0.13 4.47
C THR A 22 0.41 0.15 5.64
N ALA A 23 -0.06 0.88 6.67
CA ALA A 23 0.73 1.18 7.86
C ALA A 23 0.53 0.16 9.00
N GLY A 24 -0.64 -0.45 9.08
CA GLY A 24 -1.02 -1.34 10.18
C GLY A 24 -0.25 -2.66 10.17
N ILE A 25 -0.03 -3.26 9.00
CA ILE A 25 0.72 -4.51 8.88
C ILE A 25 2.21 -4.33 9.26
N PRO A 26 2.97 -3.36 8.71
CA PRO A 26 4.35 -3.12 9.14
C PRO A 26 4.46 -2.77 10.62
N LEU A 27 3.52 -1.99 11.17
CA LEU A 27 3.49 -1.66 12.59
C LEU A 27 3.28 -2.91 13.45
N ALA A 28 2.26 -3.72 13.15
CA ALA A 28 1.99 -4.96 13.89
C ALA A 28 3.16 -5.94 13.79
N THR A 29 3.76 -6.07 12.61
CA THR A 29 4.96 -6.89 12.36
C THR A 29 6.11 -6.44 13.26
N THR A 30 6.39 -5.13 13.30
CA THR A 30 7.45 -4.55 14.13
C THR A 30 7.23 -4.80 15.62
N LEU A 31 6.01 -4.54 16.12
CA LEU A 31 5.67 -4.75 17.53
C LEU A 31 5.74 -6.23 17.93
N SER A 32 5.32 -7.12 17.03
CA SER A 32 5.28 -8.57 17.28
C SER A 32 6.66 -9.22 17.49
N ALA A 33 7.75 -8.50 17.16
CA ALA A 33 9.10 -8.96 17.43
C ALA A 33 9.40 -9.11 18.94
N LYS A 34 8.65 -8.41 19.80
CA LYS A 34 8.86 -8.42 21.27
C LYS A 34 7.58 -8.57 22.08
N TYR A 35 6.42 -8.32 21.49
CA TYR A 35 5.15 -8.21 22.19
C TYR A 35 4.06 -9.08 21.55
N SER A 36 3.04 -9.42 22.32
CA SER A 36 1.82 -10.01 21.80
C SER A 36 0.96 -8.94 21.11
N VAL A 37 0.57 -9.19 19.86
CA VAL A 37 -0.16 -8.21 19.04
C VAL A 37 -1.42 -8.84 18.44
N LEU A 38 -2.55 -8.14 18.58
CA LEU A 38 -3.78 -8.42 17.85
C LEU A 38 -3.95 -7.42 16.72
N LEU A 39 -3.95 -7.89 15.48
CA LEU A 39 -4.30 -7.10 14.31
C LEU A 39 -5.75 -7.39 13.90
N LEU A 40 -6.59 -6.35 13.85
CA LEU A 40 -7.98 -6.45 13.44
C LEU A 40 -8.18 -5.76 12.09
N GLU A 41 -8.74 -6.48 11.11
CA GLU A 41 -9.13 -5.93 9.82
C GLU A 41 -10.62 -6.23 9.59
N ARG A 42 -11.34 -5.23 9.06
CA ARG A 42 -12.78 -5.36 8.77
C ARG A 42 -13.06 -6.07 7.44
N GLY A 43 -12.08 -6.04 6.53
CA GLY A 43 -12.10 -6.69 5.24
C GLY A 43 -11.69 -8.15 5.27
N GLY A 44 -11.87 -8.81 4.13
CA GLY A 44 -11.50 -10.20 3.95
C GLY A 44 -10.03 -10.44 3.64
N SER A 45 -9.72 -11.69 3.31
CA SER A 45 -8.42 -12.12 2.80
C SER A 45 -8.14 -11.55 1.40
N PRO A 46 -6.91 -11.10 1.09
CA PRO A 46 -6.53 -10.79 -0.29
C PRO A 46 -6.31 -12.07 -1.13
N TYR A 47 -6.00 -13.20 -0.47
CA TYR A 47 -5.66 -14.45 -1.14
C TYR A 47 -6.85 -15.06 -1.88
N GLY A 48 -6.62 -15.48 -3.12
CA GLY A 48 -7.63 -16.07 -3.99
C GLY A 48 -8.45 -15.07 -4.82
N ASN A 49 -8.17 -13.78 -4.69
CA ASN A 49 -8.82 -12.74 -5.49
C ASN A 49 -7.91 -12.25 -6.63
N ALA A 50 -8.23 -12.65 -7.86
CA ALA A 50 -7.48 -12.26 -9.05
C ALA A 50 -7.56 -10.75 -9.39
N ASN A 51 -8.50 -10.01 -8.81
CA ASN A 51 -8.54 -8.54 -8.95
C ASN A 51 -7.49 -7.86 -8.06
N ILE A 52 -6.93 -8.57 -7.07
CA ILE A 52 -5.86 -8.08 -6.19
C ILE A 52 -4.50 -8.58 -6.69
N THR A 53 -4.38 -9.87 -6.98
CA THR A 53 -3.09 -10.52 -7.30
C THR A 53 -2.65 -10.33 -8.75
N ASN A 54 -3.43 -9.66 -9.59
CA ASN A 54 -3.06 -9.36 -10.97
C ASN A 54 -3.30 -7.88 -11.22
N LEU A 55 -2.20 -7.13 -11.38
CA LEU A 55 -2.25 -5.69 -11.63
C LEU A 55 -3.10 -5.32 -12.85
N SER A 56 -3.19 -6.17 -13.88
CA SER A 56 -4.04 -5.89 -15.06
C SER A 56 -5.53 -5.76 -14.71
N ASN A 57 -5.94 -6.35 -13.58
CA ASN A 57 -7.31 -6.35 -13.10
C ASN A 57 -7.58 -5.27 -12.04
N PHE A 58 -6.58 -4.44 -11.66
CA PHE A 58 -6.72 -3.53 -10.52
C PHE A 58 -7.95 -2.62 -10.64
N GLY A 59 -8.28 -2.20 -11.88
CA GLY A 59 -9.44 -1.38 -12.21
C GLY A 59 -10.78 -2.00 -11.83
N ASN A 60 -10.88 -3.33 -11.82
CA ASN A 60 -12.11 -4.04 -11.47
C ASN A 60 -12.53 -3.80 -10.01
N ASN A 61 -11.57 -3.55 -9.11
CA ASN A 61 -11.87 -3.26 -7.72
C ASN A 61 -12.71 -1.97 -7.57
N PHE A 62 -12.66 -1.04 -8.53
CA PHE A 62 -13.44 0.21 -8.47
C PHE A 62 -14.87 0.06 -9.00
N ALA A 63 -15.20 -1.08 -9.61
CA ALA A 63 -16.55 -1.38 -10.12
C ALA A 63 -17.27 -2.45 -9.28
N ASP A 64 -16.56 -3.15 -8.39
CA ASP A 64 -17.12 -4.21 -7.56
C ASP A 64 -17.97 -3.64 -6.40
N THR A 65 -19.29 -3.82 -6.53
CA THR A 65 -20.30 -3.39 -5.54
C THR A 65 -20.78 -4.55 -4.65
N SER A 66 -20.14 -5.72 -4.73
CA SER A 66 -20.53 -6.88 -3.93
C SER A 66 -20.34 -6.62 -2.42
N PRO A 67 -21.14 -7.27 -1.54
CA PRO A 67 -21.02 -7.12 -0.09
C PRO A 67 -19.65 -7.51 0.47
N ASP A 68 -18.88 -8.32 -0.25
CA ASP A 68 -17.56 -8.82 0.12
C ASP A 68 -16.43 -8.19 -0.72
N SER A 69 -16.74 -7.15 -1.51
CA SER A 69 -15.77 -6.41 -2.31
C SER A 69 -14.56 -5.97 -1.45
N PRO A 70 -13.31 -6.13 -1.96
CA PRO A 70 -12.11 -5.67 -1.27
C PRO A 70 -12.01 -4.15 -1.24
N SER A 71 -12.93 -3.46 -1.90
CA SER A 71 -13.04 -2.01 -1.94
C SER A 71 -14.40 -1.56 -1.38
N GLN A 72 -14.45 -0.31 -0.91
CA GLN A 72 -15.68 0.34 -0.50
C GLN A 72 -15.77 1.68 -1.23
N ILE A 73 -16.77 1.78 -2.11
CA ILE A 73 -17.10 3.00 -2.84
C ILE A 73 -17.82 3.97 -1.90
N PHE A 74 -17.49 5.25 -2.00
CA PHE A 74 -18.16 6.35 -1.31
C PHE A 74 -18.16 7.60 -2.19
N THR A 75 -19.06 8.53 -1.91
CA THR A 75 -19.11 9.84 -2.58
C THR A 75 -18.80 10.92 -1.57
N SER A 76 -17.88 11.83 -1.90
CA SER A 76 -17.59 12.99 -1.05
C SER A 76 -18.82 13.90 -0.93
N SER A 77 -18.81 14.81 0.05
CA SER A 77 -19.84 15.84 0.19
C SER A 77 -19.96 16.75 -1.04
N GLU A 78 -18.92 16.81 -1.87
CA GLU A 78 -18.85 17.59 -3.11
C GLU A 78 -19.35 16.81 -4.32
N GLY A 79 -19.76 15.54 -4.15
CA GLY A 79 -20.28 14.70 -5.23
C GLY A 79 -19.21 13.90 -5.98
N VAL A 80 -17.96 13.83 -5.49
CA VAL A 80 -16.88 13.09 -6.14
C VAL A 80 -16.87 11.64 -5.67
N ILE A 81 -17.00 10.70 -6.60
CA ILE A 81 -16.90 9.27 -6.31
C ILE A 81 -15.45 8.93 -5.98
N ASN A 82 -15.26 8.17 -4.91
CA ASN A 82 -13.96 7.69 -4.46
C ASN A 82 -14.09 6.28 -3.87
N THR A 83 -12.97 5.61 -3.68
CA THR A 83 -12.92 4.24 -3.18
C THR A 83 -11.87 4.14 -2.09
N ARG A 84 -12.18 3.40 -1.01
CA ARG A 84 -11.20 3.04 0.03
C ARG A 84 -11.12 1.53 0.17
N ALA A 85 -9.97 1.02 0.59
CA ALA A 85 -9.80 -0.42 0.79
C ALA A 85 -10.65 -0.97 1.96
N ARG A 86 -11.00 -2.24 1.82
CA ARG A 86 -11.68 -3.07 2.81
C ARG A 86 -11.22 -4.52 2.64
N VAL A 87 -9.93 -4.73 2.81
CA VAL A 87 -9.25 -6.02 2.67
C VAL A 87 -7.97 -5.99 3.52
N LEU A 88 -7.51 -7.14 4.04
CA LEU A 88 -6.19 -7.25 4.65
C LEU A 88 -5.11 -6.95 3.61
N GLY A 89 -4.17 -6.05 3.96
CA GLY A 89 -3.27 -5.35 3.04
C GLY A 89 -3.71 -3.91 2.78
N GLY A 90 -5.02 -3.64 2.84
CA GLY A 90 -5.58 -2.30 2.69
C GLY A 90 -5.33 -1.71 1.30
N GLY A 91 -4.94 -0.43 1.25
CA GLY A 91 -4.75 0.29 0.00
C GLY A 91 -3.71 -0.32 -0.93
N THR A 92 -2.72 -1.05 -0.38
CA THR A 92 -1.69 -1.72 -1.20
C THR A 92 -2.25 -2.88 -2.04
N CYS A 93 -3.43 -3.42 -1.70
CA CYS A 93 -4.07 -4.49 -2.46
C CYS A 93 -4.89 -3.99 -3.65
N ILE A 94 -5.24 -2.71 -3.71
CA ILE A 94 -6.18 -2.18 -4.72
C ILE A 94 -5.65 -0.94 -5.45
N ASN A 95 -4.45 -0.46 -5.13
CA ASN A 95 -3.86 0.70 -5.78
C ASN A 95 -3.19 0.32 -7.12
N ALA A 96 -2.61 1.30 -7.81
CA ALA A 96 -1.91 1.09 -9.08
C ALA A 96 -0.48 0.55 -8.93
N GLY A 97 -0.10 0.07 -7.74
CA GLY A 97 1.19 -0.55 -7.46
C GLY A 97 2.37 0.41 -7.33
N PHE A 98 2.21 1.71 -7.54
CA PHE A 98 3.30 2.68 -7.52
C PHE A 98 3.95 2.87 -6.14
N TYR A 99 5.28 2.85 -6.12
CA TYR A 99 6.11 3.17 -4.96
C TYR A 99 7.05 4.34 -5.23
N SER A 100 7.20 5.23 -4.25
CA SER A 100 8.23 6.27 -4.18
C SER A 100 8.56 6.54 -2.71
N ARG A 101 9.77 7.03 -2.43
CA ARG A 101 10.08 7.57 -1.10
C ARG A 101 9.37 8.91 -0.88
N GLY A 102 9.15 9.25 0.39
CA GLY A 102 8.60 10.53 0.79
C GLY A 102 9.65 11.63 0.70
N GLU A 103 9.21 12.85 0.42
CA GLU A 103 10.11 13.99 0.35
C GLU A 103 10.77 14.27 1.71
N ALA A 104 12.05 14.67 1.70
CA ALA A 104 12.77 15.01 2.93
C ALA A 104 12.08 16.13 3.73
N GLN A 105 11.35 17.03 3.05
CA GLN A 105 10.57 18.08 3.68
C GLN A 105 9.44 17.51 4.55
N PHE A 106 8.75 16.47 4.07
CA PHE A 106 7.72 15.78 4.85
C PHE A 106 8.28 15.20 6.14
N ASN A 107 9.46 14.58 6.11
CA ASN A 107 10.08 14.02 7.31
C ASN A 107 10.34 15.10 8.38
N LYS A 108 10.75 16.30 7.97
CA LYS A 108 10.95 17.44 8.87
C LYS A 108 9.62 17.90 9.49
N GLU A 109 8.58 18.04 8.68
CA GLU A 109 7.26 18.48 9.13
C GLU A 109 6.60 17.46 10.07
N ALA A 110 6.75 16.17 9.76
CA ALA A 110 6.29 15.05 10.56
C ALA A 110 7.19 14.77 11.80
N ARG A 111 8.28 15.54 11.98
CA ARG A 111 9.25 15.39 13.07
C ARG A 111 9.88 13.99 13.15
N LEU A 112 10.10 13.38 11.98
CA LEU A 112 10.83 12.12 11.83
C LEU A 112 12.33 12.44 11.84
N MET A 113 12.86 12.68 13.05
CA MET A 113 14.22 13.22 13.24
C MET A 113 15.32 12.15 13.18
N ASP A 114 14.98 10.87 13.28
CA ASP A 114 15.93 9.77 13.13
C ASP A 114 16.02 9.36 11.65
N GLU A 115 16.90 10.04 10.93
CA GLU A 115 17.11 9.81 9.49
C GLU A 115 17.57 8.37 9.21
N ASN A 116 18.38 7.79 10.09
CA ASN A 116 18.85 6.42 9.92
C ASN A 116 17.69 5.43 10.00
N LEU A 117 16.82 5.59 11.01
CA LEU A 117 15.64 4.74 11.17
C LEU A 117 14.67 4.88 9.99
N VAL A 118 14.47 6.10 9.48
CA VAL A 118 13.65 6.34 8.27
C VAL A 118 14.23 5.60 7.07
N GLN A 119 15.54 5.71 6.83
CA GLN A 119 16.21 5.04 5.73
C GLN A 119 16.19 3.51 5.86
N GLU A 120 16.38 2.98 7.07
CA GLU A 120 16.26 1.54 7.34
C GLU A 120 14.83 1.04 7.11
N SER A 121 13.82 1.83 7.46
CA SER A 121 12.40 1.52 7.24
C SER A 121 12.05 1.46 5.75
N TYR A 122 12.58 2.39 4.95
CA TYR A 122 12.44 2.34 3.50
C TYR A 122 13.10 1.09 2.92
N LYS A 123 14.37 0.82 3.27
CA LYS A 123 15.10 -0.37 2.80
C LYS A 123 14.44 -1.68 3.19
N TRP A 124 13.83 -1.76 4.38
CA TRP A 124 13.06 -2.94 4.79
C TRP A 124 11.85 -3.12 3.88
N THR A 125 11.06 -2.07 3.68
CA THR A 125 9.86 -2.08 2.82
C THR A 125 10.22 -2.46 1.38
N GLU A 126 11.30 -1.87 0.86
CA GLU A 126 11.78 -2.12 -0.49
C GLU A 126 12.12 -3.60 -0.71
N ARG A 127 12.82 -4.19 0.27
CA ARG A 127 13.22 -5.61 0.22
C ARG A 127 12.02 -6.56 0.17
N VAL A 128 10.93 -6.22 0.84
CA VAL A 128 9.79 -7.15 1.01
C VAL A 128 8.69 -6.96 -0.03
N MET A 129 8.54 -5.76 -0.61
CA MET A 129 7.39 -5.45 -1.47
C MET A 129 7.74 -4.76 -2.80
N VAL A 130 8.95 -4.25 -2.99
CA VAL A 130 9.27 -3.37 -4.14
C VAL A 130 10.18 -4.11 -5.12
N PHE A 131 9.83 -4.10 -6.41
CA PHE A 131 10.61 -4.80 -7.46
C PHE A 131 10.79 -3.95 -8.71
N GLU A 132 11.96 -3.96 -9.33
CA GLU A 132 12.22 -3.15 -10.52
C GLU A 132 11.20 -3.41 -11.64
N PRO A 133 10.53 -2.38 -12.18
CA PRO A 133 9.46 -2.57 -13.15
C PRO A 133 10.02 -2.98 -14.51
N VAL A 134 9.29 -3.82 -15.24
CA VAL A 134 9.55 -4.05 -16.67
C VAL A 134 8.98 -2.86 -17.44
N VAL A 135 9.85 -2.01 -17.98
CA VAL A 135 9.45 -0.83 -18.75
C VAL A 135 8.81 -1.27 -20.07
N GLN A 136 7.53 -0.90 -20.26
CA GLN A 136 6.76 -1.19 -21.47
C GLN A 136 6.75 0.01 -22.43
N GLU A 137 6.16 -0.17 -23.61
CA GLU A 137 6.10 0.85 -24.66
C GLU A 137 5.41 2.14 -24.18
N TRP A 138 4.26 2.02 -23.51
CA TRP A 138 3.50 3.18 -23.04
C TRP A 138 4.24 4.02 -21.99
N PRO A 139 4.76 3.45 -20.88
CA PRO A 139 5.60 4.19 -19.94
C PRO A 139 6.82 4.87 -20.59
N SER A 140 7.45 4.23 -21.59
CA SER A 140 8.57 4.80 -22.33
C SER A 140 8.17 6.04 -23.13
N ALA A 141 7.02 5.98 -23.81
CA ALA A 141 6.48 7.11 -24.55
C ALA A 141 6.11 8.27 -23.62
N VAL A 142 5.51 7.99 -22.47
CA VAL A 142 5.20 9.01 -21.45
C VAL A 142 6.48 9.69 -20.94
N ARG A 143 7.53 8.92 -20.64
CA ARG A 143 8.83 9.48 -20.23
C ARG A 143 9.42 10.39 -21.30
N ALA A 144 9.39 9.98 -22.57
CA ALA A 144 9.90 10.79 -23.67
C ALA A 144 9.11 12.10 -23.83
N ALA A 145 7.77 12.04 -23.76
CA ALA A 145 6.92 13.21 -23.84
C ALA A 145 7.14 14.20 -22.68
N LEU A 146 7.37 13.70 -21.46
CA LEU A 146 7.69 14.54 -20.30
C LEU A 146 9.02 15.29 -20.50
N LEU A 147 10.04 14.61 -21.04
CA LEU A 147 11.32 15.24 -21.36
C LEU A 147 11.18 16.30 -22.46
N GLU A 148 10.41 16.02 -23.50
CA GLU A 148 10.09 16.98 -24.57
C GLU A 148 9.36 18.22 -24.04
N ALA A 149 8.46 18.04 -23.07
CA ALA A 149 7.76 19.12 -22.38
C ALA A 149 8.65 19.90 -21.37
N GLY A 150 9.93 19.55 -21.24
CA GLY A 150 10.90 20.25 -20.38
C GLY A 150 10.95 19.75 -18.93
N VAL A 151 10.28 18.65 -18.58
CA VAL A 151 10.41 18.01 -17.26
C VAL A 151 11.78 17.34 -17.17
N THR A 152 12.73 18.06 -16.59
CA THR A 152 14.15 17.71 -16.56
C THR A 152 14.71 17.88 -15.13
N PRO A 153 15.81 17.19 -14.76
CA PRO A 153 16.59 16.24 -15.56
C PRO A 153 15.92 14.86 -15.68
N ASP A 154 16.43 14.05 -16.61
CA ASP A 154 16.07 12.65 -16.72
C ASP A 154 16.75 11.83 -15.61
N ASN A 155 15.98 11.46 -14.58
CA ASN A 155 16.51 10.74 -13.42
C ASN A 155 16.66 9.22 -13.64
N GLY A 156 16.20 8.67 -14.78
CA GLY A 156 16.20 7.22 -14.99
C GLY A 156 15.26 6.47 -14.03
N ILE A 157 15.65 5.26 -13.61
CA ILE A 157 14.93 4.45 -12.61
C ILE A 157 15.57 4.70 -11.23
N THR A 158 14.86 5.38 -10.33
CA THR A 158 15.30 5.67 -8.95
C THR A 158 14.16 5.45 -7.96
N GLN A 159 14.48 5.07 -6.72
CA GLN A 159 13.45 4.94 -5.67
C GLN A 159 12.92 6.30 -5.16
N ASP A 160 13.68 7.36 -5.44
CA ASP A 160 13.36 8.74 -5.04
C ASP A 160 12.37 9.40 -6.01
N THR A 161 12.20 8.88 -7.23
CA THR A 161 11.37 9.52 -8.27
C THR A 161 10.62 8.54 -9.18
N THR A 162 10.93 7.24 -9.13
CA THR A 162 10.33 6.23 -10.00
C THR A 162 9.43 5.30 -9.23
N ILE A 163 8.15 5.39 -9.61
CA ILE A 163 7.14 4.35 -9.67
C ILE A 163 7.77 2.95 -9.81
N VAL A 164 7.83 2.23 -8.71
CA VAL A 164 8.11 0.80 -8.71
C VAL A 164 6.81 0.05 -8.46
N LEU A 165 6.47 -0.96 -9.28
CA LEU A 165 5.29 -1.79 -9.03
C LEU A 165 5.55 -2.65 -7.79
N ALA A 166 4.60 -2.69 -6.87
CA ALA A 166 4.61 -3.60 -5.73
C ALA A 166 3.58 -4.71 -5.96
N ASP A 167 4.03 -5.94 -6.05
CA ASP A 167 3.23 -7.13 -6.31
C ASP A 167 3.98 -8.32 -5.72
N LYS A 168 3.62 -8.61 -4.47
CA LYS A 168 3.45 -9.96 -3.97
C LYS A 168 2.32 -9.90 -2.96
N ALA A 169 1.09 -10.10 -3.43
CA ALA A 169 0.02 -10.59 -2.58
C ALA A 169 0.21 -12.09 -2.36
#